data_AF-A0AAQ0TK36-F1
#
_entry.id   AF-A0AAQ0TK36-F1
#
_cell.length_a   1.000
_cell.length_b   1.000
_cell.length_c   1.000
_cell.angle_alpha   90.00
_cell.angle_beta   90.00
_cell.angle_gamma   90.00
#
_symmetry.space_group_name_H-M   'P 1'
#
loop_
_entity.id
_entity.type
_entity.pdbx_description
1 polymer ?
#
loop_
_entity_poly.entity_id
_entity_poly.type
_entity_poly.pdbx_seq_one_letter_code
_entity_poly.pdbx_strand_id
1 'polypeptide(L)'
;MQLQELKQRLAAEAKAAGICSEWYDFILKASSKERLITLFVKGQDFCSENNYPSPELRAEFSDIRARFGVFCADDLIAAKSPRSVIAFDNAAGTVEYGNFDAGQVWARDNSEITITARNNAFVVVSIDGAAKVNITASDNARVSVILHGGECQTQATEQARIKTTDKRK
;
A
#
# COMPACT_ATOMS: atom_id res chain seq x y z
N MET A 1 -9.84 -16.20 14.01
CA MET A 1 -9.33 -17.54 13.62
C MET A 1 -8.04 -17.89 14.39
N GLN A 2 -7.70 -19.17 14.55
CA GLN A 2 -6.39 -19.55 15.10
C GLN A 2 -5.27 -19.32 14.07
N LEU A 3 -4.06 -18.99 14.54
CA LEU A 3 -2.94 -18.62 13.67
C LEU A 3 -2.55 -19.73 12.67
N GLN A 4 -2.61 -21.01 13.07
CA GLN A 4 -2.23 -22.12 12.19
C GLN A 4 -3.22 -22.29 11.03
N GLU A 5 -4.51 -22.20 11.32
CA GLU A 5 -5.58 -22.22 10.33
C GLU A 5 -5.47 -21.02 9.37
N LEU A 6 -5.23 -19.83 9.91
CA LEU A 6 -5.04 -18.61 9.12
C LEU A 6 -3.89 -18.75 8.12
N LYS A 7 -2.73 -19.27 8.55
CA LYS A 7 -1.58 -19.52 7.66
C LYS A 7 -1.91 -20.51 6.55
N GLN A 8 -2.62 -21.59 6.85
CA GLN A 8 -2.97 -22.60 5.86
C GLN A 8 -3.93 -22.04 4.80
N ARG A 9 -4.93 -21.26 5.22
CA ARG A 9 -5.86 -20.60 4.30
C ARG A 9 -5.18 -19.56 3.42
N LEU A 10 -4.35 -18.70 4.02
CA LEU A 10 -3.53 -17.72 3.28
C LEU A 10 -2.61 -18.41 2.27
N ALA A 11 -1.90 -19.46 2.68
CA ALA A 11 -1.00 -20.20 1.80
C ALA A 11 -1.76 -20.91 0.66
N ALA A 12 -2.93 -21.48 0.93
CA ALA A 12 -3.76 -22.13 -0.08
C ALA A 12 -4.26 -21.12 -1.12
N GLU A 13 -4.75 -19.95 -0.68
CA GLU A 13 -5.18 -18.87 -1.57
C GLU A 13 -4.02 -18.35 -2.43
N ALA A 14 -2.87 -18.08 -1.80
CA ALA A 14 -1.67 -17.65 -2.50
C ALA A 14 -1.17 -18.68 -3.53
N LYS A 15 -1.23 -19.98 -3.20
CA LYS A 15 -0.86 -21.07 -4.11
C LYS A 15 -1.79 -21.15 -5.31
N ALA A 16 -3.10 -20.97 -5.11
CA ALA A 16 -4.08 -20.93 -6.19
C ALA A 16 -3.82 -19.74 -7.14
N ALA A 17 -3.34 -18.62 -6.61
CA ALA A 17 -2.92 -17.44 -7.35
C ALA A 17 -1.50 -17.54 -7.96
N GLY A 18 -0.82 -18.69 -7.85
CA GLY A 18 0.47 -18.92 -8.51
C GLY A 18 1.69 -18.34 -7.78
N ILE A 19 1.63 -18.15 -6.46
CA ILE A 19 2.79 -17.72 -5.67
C ILE A 19 3.97 -18.71 -5.82
N CYS A 20 5.20 -18.20 -5.80
CA CYS A 20 6.38 -19.07 -5.84
C CYS A 20 6.60 -19.84 -4.53
N SER A 21 7.37 -20.93 -4.59
CA SER A 21 7.63 -21.82 -3.46
C SER A 21 8.27 -21.13 -2.26
N GLU A 22 9.16 -20.15 -2.49
CA GLU A 22 9.83 -19.41 -1.42
C GLU A 22 8.84 -18.60 -0.59
N TRP A 23 7.96 -17.82 -1.26
CA TRP A 23 6.97 -17.01 -0.58
C TRP A 23 5.85 -17.85 0.05
N TYR A 24 5.46 -18.96 -0.60
CA TYR A 24 4.59 -19.97 0.00
C TYR A 24 5.14 -20.49 1.34
N ASP A 25 6.43 -20.84 1.36
CA ASP A 25 7.12 -21.29 2.56
C ASP A 25 7.17 -20.21 3.65
N PHE A 26 7.37 -18.94 3.28
CA PHE A 26 7.35 -17.85 4.25
C PHE A 26 6.01 -17.69 4.96
N ILE A 27 4.89 -17.90 4.25
CA ILE A 27 3.54 -17.86 4.84
C ILE A 27 3.39 -19.01 5.85
N LEU A 28 3.73 -20.24 5.45
CA LEU A 28 3.59 -21.41 6.33
C LEU A 28 4.48 -21.35 7.57
N LYS A 29 5.70 -20.81 7.42
CA LYS A 29 6.68 -20.68 8.51
C LYS A 29 6.46 -19.43 9.38
N ALA A 30 5.48 -18.57 9.06
CA ALA A 30 5.25 -17.36 9.83
C ALA A 30 4.91 -17.69 11.30
N SER A 31 5.61 -17.08 12.25
CA SER A 31 5.42 -17.36 13.67
C SER A 31 4.31 -16.55 14.33
N SER A 32 3.79 -15.51 13.66
CA SER A 32 2.78 -14.60 14.21
C SER A 32 1.96 -13.89 13.11
N LYS A 33 0.87 -13.21 13.52
CA LYS A 33 0.08 -12.36 12.61
C LYS A 33 0.90 -11.16 12.10
N GLU A 34 1.78 -10.60 12.94
CA GLU A 34 2.71 -9.53 12.57
C GLU A 34 3.65 -9.97 11.45
N ARG A 35 4.13 -11.21 11.49
CA ARG A 35 4.97 -11.74 10.41
C ARG A 35 4.20 -11.88 9.11
N LEU A 36 2.95 -12.33 9.17
CA LEU A 36 2.07 -12.45 7.99
C LEU A 36 1.77 -11.10 7.35
N ILE A 37 1.37 -10.09 8.13
CA ILE A 37 1.12 -8.76 7.57
C ILE A 37 2.41 -8.09 7.07
N THR A 38 3.56 -8.37 7.68
CA THR A 38 4.85 -7.92 7.14
C THR A 38 5.15 -8.53 5.77
N LEU A 39 4.78 -9.80 5.53
CA LEU A 39 4.90 -10.41 4.20
C LEU A 39 3.94 -9.75 3.22
N PHE A 40 2.71 -9.47 3.63
CA PHE A 40 1.75 -8.73 2.82
C PHE A 40 2.32 -7.36 2.39
N VAL A 41 2.82 -6.55 3.32
CA VAL A 41 3.43 -5.24 3.03
C VAL A 41 4.62 -5.35 2.06
N LYS A 42 5.41 -6.42 2.13
CA LYS A 42 6.55 -6.64 1.22
C LYS A 42 6.15 -7.18 -0.15
N GLY A 43 5.06 -7.95 -0.24
CA GLY A 43 4.61 -8.64 -1.43
C GLY A 43 3.52 -7.90 -2.19
N GLN A 44 3.49 -6.55 -2.12
CA GLN A 44 2.36 -5.77 -2.63
C GLN A 44 2.09 -5.99 -4.11
N ASP A 45 3.10 -6.19 -4.96
CA ASP A 45 2.90 -6.44 -6.39
C ASP A 45 2.03 -7.69 -6.61
N PHE A 46 2.42 -8.83 -6.00
CA PHE A 46 1.64 -10.07 -6.03
C PHE A 46 0.24 -9.88 -5.44
N CYS A 47 0.13 -9.14 -4.33
CA CYS A 47 -1.16 -8.89 -3.67
C CYS A 47 -2.11 -8.07 -4.56
N SER A 48 -1.59 -7.09 -5.31
CA SER A 48 -2.38 -6.25 -6.23
C SER A 48 -2.92 -7.08 -7.37
N GLU A 49 -2.02 -7.80 -8.04
CA GLU A 49 -2.34 -8.52 -9.28
C GLU A 49 -3.35 -9.65 -9.07
N ASN A 50 -3.40 -10.21 -7.86
CA ASN A 50 -4.23 -11.36 -7.53
C ASN A 50 -5.38 -11.06 -6.56
N ASN A 51 -5.59 -9.78 -6.21
CA ASN A 51 -6.57 -9.36 -5.19
C ASN A 51 -6.43 -10.15 -3.86
N TYR A 52 -5.20 -10.45 -3.47
CA TYR A 52 -4.88 -11.25 -2.30
C TYR A 52 -4.59 -10.35 -1.08
N PRO A 53 -4.97 -10.75 0.16
CA PRO A 53 -5.83 -11.89 0.51
C PRO A 53 -7.31 -11.63 0.21
N SER A 54 -8.18 -12.61 0.38
CA SER A 54 -9.63 -12.43 0.35
C SER A 54 -10.15 -11.58 1.53
N PRO A 55 -11.29 -10.87 1.39
CA PRO A 55 -11.81 -9.98 2.44
C PRO A 55 -11.97 -10.64 3.82
N GLU A 56 -12.40 -11.91 3.85
CA GLU A 56 -12.52 -12.68 5.09
C GLU A 56 -11.16 -12.84 5.80
N LEU A 57 -10.09 -13.15 5.06
CA LEU A 57 -8.75 -13.29 5.63
C LEU A 57 -8.13 -11.94 6.00
N ARG A 58 -8.48 -10.86 5.27
CA ARG A 58 -8.05 -9.50 5.63
C ARG A 58 -8.64 -9.05 6.97
N ALA A 59 -9.89 -9.41 7.26
CA ALA A 59 -10.58 -9.04 8.50
C ALA A 59 -9.88 -9.55 9.77
N GLU A 60 -9.14 -10.66 9.67
CA GLU A 60 -8.34 -11.23 10.76
C GLU A 60 -7.16 -10.35 11.21
N PHE A 61 -6.85 -9.28 10.48
CA PHE A 61 -5.77 -8.34 10.80
C PHE A 61 -6.29 -6.98 11.31
N SER A 62 -7.59 -6.83 11.55
CA SER A 62 -8.21 -5.56 11.93
C SER A 62 -7.61 -4.90 13.19
N ASP A 63 -7.12 -5.71 14.12
CA ASP A 63 -6.50 -5.27 15.37
C ASP A 63 -5.06 -4.75 15.20
N ILE A 64 -4.37 -5.11 14.11
CA ILE A 64 -2.96 -4.76 13.90
C ILE A 64 -2.66 -3.97 12.62
N ARG A 65 -3.55 -4.00 11.61
CA ARG A 65 -3.24 -3.50 10.24
C ARG A 65 -2.74 -2.07 10.18
N ALA A 66 -3.34 -1.17 10.95
CA ALA A 66 -2.98 0.25 10.96
C ALA A 66 -1.53 0.46 11.43
N ARG A 67 -1.02 -0.37 12.36
CA ARG A 67 0.37 -0.30 12.84
C ARG A 67 1.40 -0.65 11.77
N PHE A 68 0.98 -1.36 10.73
CA PHE A 68 1.80 -1.76 9.59
C PHE A 68 1.55 -0.87 8.36
N GLY A 69 0.77 0.20 8.50
CA GLY A 69 0.44 1.12 7.41
C GLY A 69 -0.54 0.54 6.40
N VAL A 70 -1.41 -0.37 6.83
CA VAL A 70 -2.43 -1.02 6.00
C VAL A 70 -3.80 -0.51 6.42
N PHE A 71 -4.58 0.02 5.47
CA PHE A 71 -5.83 0.74 5.71
C PHE A 71 -6.93 0.30 4.75
N CYS A 72 -8.15 0.09 5.26
CA CYS A 72 -9.34 -0.29 4.48
C CYS A 72 -10.55 0.63 4.79
N ALA A 73 -11.73 0.36 4.23
CA ALA A 73 -12.95 1.20 4.28
C ALA A 73 -13.22 1.92 5.62
N ASP A 74 -13.03 1.23 6.74
CA ASP A 74 -13.36 1.74 8.09
C ASP A 74 -12.27 2.64 8.68
N ASP A 75 -11.12 2.77 8.00
CA ASP A 75 -9.95 3.47 8.51
C ASP A 75 -9.86 4.88 7.90
N LEU A 76 -9.75 5.90 8.76
CA LEU A 76 -9.38 7.25 8.33
C LEU A 76 -7.87 7.41 8.38
N ILE A 77 -7.25 7.61 7.22
CA ILE A 77 -5.79 7.75 7.14
C ILE A 77 -5.40 9.17 7.54
N ALA A 78 -4.60 9.28 8.60
CA ALA A 78 -3.97 10.54 9.03
C ALA A 78 -2.54 10.22 9.50
N ALA A 79 -1.65 9.97 8.54
CA ALA A 79 -0.30 9.47 8.81
C ALA A 79 0.78 10.52 8.49
N LYS A 80 1.80 10.60 9.35
CA LYS A 80 2.98 11.47 9.17
C LYS A 80 4.25 10.62 9.08
N SER A 81 5.00 10.82 8.01
CA SER A 81 6.26 10.11 7.72
C SER A 81 6.17 8.57 7.73
N PRO A 82 5.08 7.92 7.26
CA PRO A 82 5.00 6.46 7.29
C PRO A 82 5.90 5.83 6.23
N ARG A 83 6.65 4.78 6.60
CA ARG A 83 7.48 4.05 5.63
C ARG A 83 6.66 3.42 4.50
N SER A 84 5.45 2.97 4.81
CA SER A 84 4.54 2.30 3.89
C SER A 84 3.10 2.70 4.20
N VAL A 85 2.30 2.95 3.16
CA VAL A 85 0.84 3.14 3.24
C VAL A 85 0.20 2.30 2.15
N ILE A 86 -0.67 1.37 2.51
CA ILE A 86 -1.43 0.53 1.59
C ILE A 86 -2.91 0.80 1.85
N ALA A 87 -3.55 1.49 0.92
CA ALA A 87 -4.95 1.85 0.94
C ALA A 87 -5.71 1.05 -0.12
N PHE A 88 -6.75 0.34 0.31
CA PHE A 88 -7.60 -0.50 -0.54
C PHE A 88 -9.01 -0.57 0.07
N ASP A 89 -9.95 -1.28 -0.57
CA ASP A 89 -11.34 -1.40 -0.11
C ASP A 89 -11.99 -0.02 0.20
N ASN A 90 -11.81 0.97 -0.67
CA ASN A 90 -12.37 2.33 -0.53
C ASN A 90 -11.83 3.15 0.66
N ALA A 91 -10.64 2.83 1.17
CA ALA A 91 -9.99 3.66 2.19
C ALA A 91 -9.78 5.11 1.73
N ALA A 92 -9.89 6.06 2.66
CA ALA A 92 -9.67 7.48 2.38
C ALA A 92 -8.80 8.17 3.44
N GLY A 93 -8.05 9.18 3.02
CA GLY A 93 -7.39 10.09 3.97
C GLY A 93 -6.14 10.78 3.45
N THR A 94 -5.29 11.17 4.39
CA THR A 94 -4.15 12.08 4.17
C THR A 94 -2.83 11.50 4.68
N VAL A 95 -1.78 11.69 3.91
CA VAL A 95 -0.42 11.27 4.24
C VAL A 95 0.55 12.42 4.03
N GLU A 96 1.35 12.72 5.05
CA GLU A 96 2.35 13.80 5.00
C GLU A 96 3.77 13.24 5.08
N TYR A 97 4.65 13.77 4.23
CA TYR A 97 6.08 13.51 4.20
C TYR A 97 6.84 14.83 4.21
N GLY A 98 7.91 14.92 5.00
CA GLY A 98 8.73 16.11 5.09
C GLY A 98 10.21 15.78 5.28
N ASN A 99 11.02 16.80 5.52
CA ASN A 99 12.46 16.69 5.80
C ASN A 99 13.22 15.76 4.84
N PHE A 100 13.57 14.56 5.29
CA PHE A 100 14.27 13.54 4.50
C PHE A 100 13.51 12.20 4.52
N ASP A 101 12.19 12.28 4.71
CA ASP A 101 11.35 11.09 4.78
C ASP A 101 11.36 10.32 3.45
N ALA A 102 11.40 9.00 3.55
CA ALA A 102 11.22 8.11 2.42
C ALA A 102 10.01 7.21 2.66
N GLY A 103 9.09 7.16 1.69
CA GLY A 103 7.85 6.41 1.83
C GLY A 103 7.36 5.79 0.53
N GLN A 104 6.57 4.73 0.68
CA GLN A 104 5.87 4.09 -0.41
C GLN A 104 4.37 4.06 -0.13
N VAL A 105 3.57 4.48 -1.11
CA VAL A 105 2.12 4.53 -1.03
C VAL A 105 1.53 3.67 -2.14
N TRP A 106 0.62 2.77 -1.80
CA TRP A 106 -0.20 2.01 -2.74
C TRP A 106 -1.65 2.41 -2.51
N ALA A 107 -2.32 2.87 -3.56
CA ALA A 107 -3.75 3.17 -3.56
C ALA A 107 -4.45 2.28 -4.59
N ARG A 108 -5.49 1.57 -4.17
CA ARG A 108 -6.19 0.56 -5.00
C ARG A 108 -7.70 0.70 -4.89
N ASP A 109 -8.43 -0.10 -5.66
CA ASP A 109 -9.90 -0.14 -5.68
C ASP A 109 -10.49 1.26 -5.92
N ASN A 110 -11.39 1.76 -5.07
CA ASN A 110 -11.89 3.16 -5.15
C ASN A 110 -11.34 4.03 -4.01
N SER A 111 -10.11 3.78 -3.54
CA SER A 111 -9.51 4.59 -2.47
C SER A 111 -9.22 6.03 -2.91
N GLU A 112 -9.40 6.97 -1.98
CA GLU A 112 -9.15 8.40 -2.21
C GLU A 112 -8.09 8.94 -1.24
N ILE A 113 -6.88 9.19 -1.75
CA ILE A 113 -5.71 9.52 -0.93
C ILE A 113 -5.14 10.88 -1.30
N THR A 114 -4.89 11.71 -0.29
CA THR A 114 -4.17 12.99 -0.46
C THR A 114 -2.78 12.88 0.14
N ILE A 115 -1.77 13.19 -0.65
CA ILE A 115 -0.36 13.08 -0.28
C ILE A 115 0.27 14.47 -0.33
N THR A 116 0.95 14.86 0.74
CA THR A 116 1.76 16.07 0.77
C THR A 116 3.22 15.72 1.02
N ALA A 117 4.12 16.12 0.12
CA ALA A 117 5.56 15.91 0.23
C ALA A 117 6.29 17.25 0.25
N ARG A 118 7.12 17.50 1.27
CA ARG A 118 7.84 18.77 1.48
C ARG A 118 9.33 18.56 1.71
N ASN A 119 10.10 19.65 1.72
CA ASN A 119 11.55 19.67 1.96
C ASN A 119 12.31 18.76 0.99
N ASN A 120 12.98 17.71 1.46
CA ASN A 120 13.73 16.75 0.64
C ASN A 120 13.10 15.34 0.69
N ALA A 121 11.80 15.25 0.96
CA ALA A 121 11.09 13.97 1.01
C ALA A 121 11.13 13.24 -0.34
N PHE A 122 11.19 11.90 -0.29
CA PHE A 122 11.14 11.02 -1.46
C PHE A 122 10.00 10.01 -1.33
N VAL A 123 9.01 10.09 -2.21
CA VAL A 123 7.81 9.25 -2.14
C VAL A 123 7.58 8.51 -3.44
N VAL A 124 7.31 7.21 -3.36
CA VAL A 124 6.86 6.41 -4.50
C VAL A 124 5.39 6.08 -4.32
N VAL A 125 4.58 6.40 -5.32
CA VAL A 125 3.13 6.22 -5.30
C VAL A 125 2.74 5.25 -6.42
N SER A 126 2.10 4.14 -6.07
CA SER A 126 1.54 3.18 -7.03
C SER A 126 0.03 3.22 -6.95
N ILE A 127 -0.63 3.39 -8.10
CA ILE A 127 -2.08 3.58 -8.19
C ILE A 127 -2.65 2.49 -9.09
N ASP A 128 -3.68 1.81 -8.60
CA ASP A 128 -4.36 0.70 -9.28
C ASP A 128 -5.89 0.83 -9.15
N GLY A 129 -6.64 0.05 -9.93
CA GLY A 129 -8.10 0.06 -9.93
C GLY A 129 -8.68 1.40 -10.41
N ALA A 130 -9.58 1.98 -9.61
CA ALA A 130 -10.23 3.27 -9.82
C ALA A 130 -9.84 4.30 -8.73
N ALA A 131 -8.70 4.09 -8.08
CA ALA A 131 -8.25 4.95 -6.99
C ALA A 131 -7.95 6.37 -7.48
N LYS A 132 -8.21 7.36 -6.63
CA LYS A 132 -7.92 8.76 -6.90
C LYS A 132 -6.88 9.26 -5.92
N VAL A 133 -5.78 9.79 -6.46
CA VAL A 133 -4.68 10.29 -5.62
C VAL A 133 -4.37 11.75 -5.94
N ASN A 134 -4.48 12.62 -4.93
CA ASN A 134 -4.10 14.02 -5.02
C ASN A 134 -2.71 14.19 -4.39
N ILE A 135 -1.76 14.75 -5.13
CA ILE A 135 -0.36 14.86 -4.70
C ILE A 135 0.08 16.32 -4.78
N THR A 136 0.52 16.85 -3.64
CA THR A 136 1.16 18.17 -3.56
C THR A 136 2.61 18.00 -3.15
N ALA A 137 3.54 18.52 -3.95
CA ALA A 137 4.97 18.50 -3.66
C ALA A 137 5.54 19.94 -3.65
N SER A 138 6.34 20.28 -2.64
CA SER A 138 7.01 21.59 -2.49
C SER A 138 8.50 21.45 -2.19
N ASP A 139 9.22 22.58 -2.13
CA ASP A 139 10.66 22.64 -1.83
C ASP A 139 11.50 21.83 -2.82
N ASN A 140 12.26 20.83 -2.35
CA ASN A 140 13.06 19.90 -3.14
C ASN A 140 12.44 18.50 -3.20
N ALA A 141 11.17 18.34 -2.81
CA ALA A 141 10.54 17.04 -2.67
C ALA A 141 10.47 16.31 -4.02
N ARG A 142 10.57 14.98 -3.97
CA ARG A 142 10.58 14.10 -5.14
C ARG A 142 9.49 13.05 -4.99
N VAL A 143 8.58 13.02 -5.94
CA VAL A 143 7.51 12.02 -6.00
C VAL A 143 7.57 11.27 -7.31
N SER A 144 7.54 9.94 -7.26
CA SER A 144 7.43 9.07 -8.43
C SER A 144 6.09 8.37 -8.41
N VAL A 145 5.24 8.64 -9.40
CA VAL A 145 3.91 8.04 -9.55
C VAL A 145 3.96 6.96 -10.62
N ILE A 146 3.39 5.80 -10.31
CA ILE A 146 3.26 4.65 -11.21
C ILE A 146 1.76 4.36 -11.34
N LEU A 147 1.20 4.62 -12.53
CA LEU A 147 -0.21 4.43 -12.83
C LEU A 147 -0.41 3.05 -13.46
N HIS A 148 -0.93 2.09 -12.70
CA HIS A 148 -1.46 0.83 -13.22
C HIS A 148 -2.97 0.93 -13.53
N GLY A 149 -3.65 1.85 -12.84
CA GLY A 149 -5.04 2.24 -13.01
C GLY A 149 -5.32 3.58 -12.35
N GLY A 150 -6.61 3.94 -12.22
CA GLY A 150 -7.05 5.12 -11.50
C GLY A 150 -6.61 6.46 -12.09
N GLU A 151 -6.66 7.48 -11.23
CA GLU A 151 -6.37 8.86 -11.58
C GLU A 151 -5.44 9.50 -10.55
N CYS A 152 -4.56 10.38 -11.02
CA CYS A 152 -3.78 11.23 -10.13
C CYS A 152 -3.87 12.70 -10.54
N GLN A 153 -4.04 13.56 -9.54
CA GLN A 153 -3.85 15.00 -9.69
C GLN A 153 -2.56 15.40 -8.99
N THR A 154 -1.72 16.16 -9.68
CA THR A 154 -0.37 16.49 -9.19
C THR A 154 -0.15 17.99 -9.23
N GLN A 155 0.33 18.54 -8.12
CA GLN A 155 0.75 19.93 -8.01
C GLN A 155 2.19 19.96 -7.47
N ALA A 156 3.10 20.56 -8.24
CA ALA A 156 4.49 20.77 -7.83
C ALA A 156 4.77 22.27 -7.75
N THR A 157 5.39 22.71 -6.65
CA THR A 157 5.85 24.09 -6.46
C THR A 157 7.36 24.11 -6.23
N GLU A 158 7.99 25.28 -6.47
CA GLU A 158 9.41 25.50 -6.22
C GLU A 158 10.33 24.57 -7.03
N GLN A 159 11.21 23.79 -6.37
CA GLN A 159 12.13 22.85 -7.02
C GLN A 159 11.62 21.39 -6.99
N ALA A 160 10.39 21.18 -6.52
CA ALA A 160 9.81 19.87 -6.37
C ALA A 160 9.65 19.18 -7.74
N ARG A 161 9.81 17.86 -7.75
CA ARG A 161 9.71 17.05 -8.97
C ARG A 161 8.72 15.92 -8.77
N ILE A 162 7.68 15.91 -9.58
CA ILE A 162 6.76 14.79 -9.69
C ILE A 162 6.97 14.14 -11.05
N LYS A 163 7.31 12.84 -11.05
CA LYS A 163 7.44 12.03 -12.27
C LYS A 163 6.30 11.03 -12.31
N THR A 164 5.50 11.07 -13.36
CA THR A 164 4.44 10.09 -13.59
C THR A 164 4.86 9.10 -14.67
N THR A 165 4.69 7.81 -14.40
CA THR A 165 4.92 6.71 -15.34
C THR A 165 3.61 5.96 -15.53
N ASP A 166 3.09 6.00 -16.76
CA ASP A 166 1.88 5.28 -17.12
C ASP A 166 2.22 3.84 -17.51
N LYS A 167 1.57 2.88 -16.85
CA LYS A 167 1.68 1.43 -17.08
C LYS A 167 0.32 0.78 -17.28
N ARG A 168 -0.73 1.56 -17.55
CA ARG A 168 -2.03 1.03 -17.96
C ARG A 168 -1.85 0.25 -19.26
N LYS A 169 -2.41 -0.96 -19.31
CA LYS A 169 -2.38 -1.83 -20.50
C LYS A 169 -3.54 -1.52 -21.43
#